data_AF-A0A179I8A3-F1
#
_entry.id   AF-A0A179I8A3-F1
#
_cell.length_a   1.000
_cell.length_b   1.000
_cell.length_c   1.000
_cell.angle_alpha   90.00
_cell.angle_beta   90.00
_cell.angle_gamma   90.00
#
_symmetry.space_group_name_H-M   'P 1'
#
loop_
_entity.id
_entity.type
_entity.pdbx_description
1 polymer ?
#
loop_
_entity_poly.entity_id
_entity_poly.type
_entity_poly.pdbx_seq_one_letter_code
_entity_poly.pdbx_strand_id
1 'polypeptide(L)'
;SVPEASYNDDVRAPTRQDGRLGDLPTLRPSSTAYSDFRQAFPTCIDRLLAPVISLDDSIEMPKPDCEENKPFLGYTPRDPEQRTDDAVFVRRTLQKNVVWGILGFISSSLIFFTILFISRRSGDAAARPQLLPGQSFWPYIPEYKRVFVDDKDWKDAGEVGDVLWHNLLPIGEGYVPIPFPRKYALPESAPFEGNPDKAEVYATSSVHQLHCLATIREMIKSYDRSEVPAYGSGHAYHCLNYLRQGVLCAADTTFEYGHPVWNVEKKFMQYEFSGIGAVHQCRDWNTVEEFLVNNRASDKQSIN
;
A
#
# COMPACT_ATOMS: atom_id res chain seq x y z
N SER A 1 -1.64 73.88 -5.34
CA SER A 1 -0.34 73.93 -4.65
C SER A 1 0.10 72.51 -4.37
N VAL A 2 1.20 72.09 -4.99
CA VAL A 2 1.83 70.77 -4.77
C VAL A 2 2.99 70.98 -3.80
N PRO A 3 3.23 70.09 -2.82
CA PRO A 3 4.52 69.99 -2.14
C PRO A 3 5.44 69.04 -2.92
N GLU A 4 6.63 69.51 -3.24
CA GLU A 4 7.70 68.73 -3.86
C GLU A 4 8.31 67.72 -2.88
N ALA A 5 8.84 66.62 -3.40
CA ALA A 5 9.71 65.70 -2.65
C ALA A 5 10.95 65.33 -3.49
N SER A 6 11.97 66.18 -3.36
CA SER A 6 13.41 65.94 -3.53
C SER A 6 13.85 64.60 -4.15
N TYR A 7 14.36 64.67 -5.37
CA TYR A 7 15.19 63.64 -6.02
C TYR A 7 16.63 63.71 -5.50
N ASN A 8 17.28 62.56 -5.26
CA ASN A 8 18.74 62.44 -5.29
C ASN A 8 19.14 60.98 -5.54
N ASP A 9 19.96 60.76 -6.57
CA ASP A 9 20.55 59.47 -6.92
C ASP A 9 21.65 59.05 -5.95
N ASP A 10 21.81 57.75 -5.75
CA ASP A 10 23.16 57.18 -5.87
C ASP A 10 23.13 55.73 -6.39
N VAL A 11 24.09 55.39 -7.25
CA VAL A 11 24.00 54.25 -8.18
C VAL A 11 24.99 53.13 -7.83
N ARG A 12 24.52 51.89 -7.70
CA ARG A 12 25.39 50.72 -7.94
C ARG A 12 24.65 49.47 -8.44
N ALA A 13 24.80 49.17 -9.73
CA ALA A 13 24.37 47.91 -10.33
C ALA A 13 25.42 46.79 -10.13
N PRO A 14 25.02 45.51 -10.03
CA PRO A 14 25.92 44.37 -10.20
C PRO A 14 26.05 43.97 -11.68
N THR A 15 27.25 43.55 -12.05
CA THR A 15 27.71 43.32 -13.44
C THR A 15 27.34 41.96 -14.02
N ARG A 16 27.06 41.96 -15.32
CA ARG A 16 26.99 40.78 -16.20
C ARG A 16 28.39 40.17 -16.44
N GLN A 17 28.50 38.84 -16.45
CA GLN A 17 29.61 38.11 -17.07
C GLN A 17 29.10 36.92 -17.90
N ASP A 18 29.45 36.90 -19.18
CA ASP A 18 29.35 35.75 -20.08
C ASP A 18 30.72 35.04 -20.14
N GLY A 19 30.81 33.70 -20.04
CA GLY A 19 32.14 33.07 -20.09
C GLY A 19 32.32 31.55 -19.85
N ARG A 20 31.88 30.73 -20.82
CA ARG A 20 32.44 29.39 -21.21
C ARG A 20 32.31 28.15 -20.30
N LEU A 21 31.89 27.08 -20.99
CA LEU A 21 32.04 25.63 -20.74
C LEU A 21 33.26 25.21 -19.90
N GLY A 22 33.02 24.30 -18.94
CA GLY A 22 34.03 23.50 -18.25
C GLY A 22 33.40 22.39 -17.38
N ASP A 23 33.47 21.15 -17.89
CA ASP A 23 33.43 19.84 -17.22
C ASP A 23 32.49 19.56 -16.02
N LEU A 24 31.51 18.69 -16.27
CA LEU A 24 30.71 17.98 -15.27
C LEU A 24 31.49 16.79 -14.65
N PRO A 25 31.65 16.71 -13.32
CA PRO A 25 32.11 15.48 -12.67
C PRO A 25 31.00 14.43 -12.63
N THR A 26 31.22 13.31 -13.32
CA THR A 26 30.29 12.17 -13.32
C THR A 26 30.47 11.32 -12.06
N LEU A 27 29.45 11.27 -11.20
CA LEU A 27 29.43 10.35 -10.06
C LEU A 27 29.07 8.93 -10.53
N ARG A 28 30.08 8.07 -10.67
CA ARG A 28 29.90 6.62 -10.81
C ARG A 28 29.68 5.99 -9.42
N PRO A 29 28.84 4.94 -9.31
CA PRO A 29 28.72 4.16 -8.07
C PRO A 29 29.98 3.30 -7.85
N SER A 30 30.45 3.25 -6.61
CA SER A 30 31.61 2.44 -6.20
C SER A 30 31.24 0.96 -6.06
N SER A 31 31.90 0.10 -6.83
CA SER A 31 31.86 -1.36 -6.65
C SER A 31 33.03 -1.84 -5.79
N THR A 32 32.79 -2.52 -4.67
CA THR A 32 33.56 -3.69 -4.17
C THR A 32 33.07 -4.17 -2.80
N ALA A 33 33.43 -5.42 -2.46
CA ALA A 33 33.28 -6.07 -1.15
C ALA A 33 31.85 -6.47 -0.70
N TYR A 34 31.37 -7.57 -1.27
CA TYR A 34 30.78 -8.64 -0.44
C TYR A 34 31.34 -9.98 -0.91
N SER A 35 31.96 -10.72 0.01
CA SER A 35 32.67 -11.98 -0.26
C SER A 35 31.77 -13.19 -0.16
N ASP A 36 32.10 -14.22 -0.95
CA ASP A 36 31.44 -15.53 -1.02
C ASP A 36 31.03 -16.14 0.33
N PHE A 37 29.82 -16.74 0.35
CA PHE A 37 29.50 -17.87 1.21
C PHE A 37 28.97 -19.02 0.35
N ARG A 38 29.79 -20.06 0.18
CA ARG A 38 29.43 -21.31 -0.49
C ARG A 38 29.03 -22.38 0.54
N GLN A 39 28.08 -23.22 0.13
CA GLN A 39 27.82 -24.58 0.64
C GLN A 39 27.38 -24.73 2.11
N ALA A 40 26.13 -25.16 2.32
CA ALA A 40 25.84 -26.56 2.67
C ALA A 40 24.34 -26.78 3.02
N PHE A 41 23.60 -27.48 2.15
CA PHE A 41 22.44 -28.31 2.55
C PHE A 41 22.21 -29.41 1.51
N PRO A 42 22.21 -30.70 1.89
CA PRO A 42 21.96 -31.81 0.96
C PRO A 42 20.45 -32.12 0.85
N THR A 43 19.97 -32.27 -0.39
CA THR A 43 18.64 -32.83 -0.71
C THR A 43 18.80 -34.03 -1.63
N CYS A 44 18.52 -35.24 -1.12
CA CYS A 44 18.33 -36.53 -1.82
C CYS A 44 17.79 -37.53 -0.78
N ILE A 45 16.95 -38.53 -1.06
CA ILE A 45 16.24 -38.93 -2.29
C ILE A 45 15.01 -39.78 -1.88
N ASP A 46 13.98 -39.76 -2.71
CA ASP A 46 13.05 -40.89 -2.96
C ASP A 46 12.93 -40.90 -4.51
N ARG A 47 12.91 -42.01 -5.27
CA ARG A 47 12.87 -43.45 -4.94
C ARG A 47 13.14 -44.28 -6.22
N LEU A 48 13.28 -45.61 -6.07
CA LEU A 48 13.05 -46.69 -7.06
C LEU A 48 14.24 -47.26 -7.90
N LEU A 49 14.58 -48.51 -7.52
CA LEU A 49 14.80 -49.71 -8.36
C LEU A 49 16.06 -49.84 -9.25
N ALA A 50 16.84 -50.90 -8.97
CA ALA A 50 17.89 -51.49 -9.80
C ALA A 50 17.28 -52.47 -10.85
N PRO A 51 18.04 -53.03 -11.83
CA PRO A 51 19.04 -54.08 -11.54
C PRO A 51 20.27 -54.14 -12.51
N VAL A 52 21.02 -55.25 -12.40
CA VAL A 52 22.07 -55.80 -13.29
C VAL A 52 23.51 -55.34 -13.03
N ILE A 53 24.29 -56.27 -12.46
CA ILE A 53 25.76 -56.32 -12.50
C ILE A 53 26.14 -57.42 -13.50
N SER A 54 27.14 -57.17 -14.34
CA SER A 54 27.73 -58.15 -15.28
C SER A 54 29.15 -58.53 -14.88
N LEU A 55 29.60 -59.70 -15.33
CA LEU A 55 30.83 -60.41 -14.97
C LEU A 55 32.11 -59.94 -15.71
N ASP A 56 33.21 -60.57 -15.29
CA ASP A 56 34.63 -60.60 -15.72
C ASP A 56 35.57 -59.74 -14.85
N ASP A 57 36.77 -60.17 -14.44
CA ASP A 57 37.59 -61.37 -14.72
C ASP A 57 38.17 -61.87 -13.35
N SER A 58 38.76 -63.06 -13.10
CA SER A 58 39.24 -64.16 -13.95
C SER A 58 39.25 -65.52 -13.19
N ILE A 59 39.98 -66.54 -13.69
CA ILE A 59 40.19 -67.85 -13.04
C ILE A 59 41.69 -68.17 -12.96
N GLU A 60 42.17 -68.65 -11.80
CA GLU A 60 43.31 -69.56 -11.74
C GLU A 60 43.12 -70.57 -10.59
N MET A 61 43.15 -71.87 -10.90
CA MET A 61 43.01 -72.97 -9.94
C MET A 61 44.19 -73.95 -10.05
N PRO A 62 45.00 -74.13 -9.00
CA PRO A 62 45.81 -75.33 -8.85
C PRO A 62 44.96 -76.49 -8.32
N LYS A 63 45.02 -77.65 -8.99
CA LYS A 63 44.58 -78.92 -8.38
C LYS A 63 45.58 -79.30 -7.27
N PRO A 64 45.10 -79.98 -6.21
CA PRO A 64 45.67 -81.29 -5.95
C PRO A 64 44.63 -82.34 -5.55
N ASP A 65 44.70 -83.47 -6.23
CA ASP A 65 44.88 -84.83 -5.71
C ASP A 65 44.14 -85.27 -4.43
N CYS A 66 43.47 -86.42 -4.58
CA CYS A 66 42.85 -87.16 -3.48
C CYS A 66 43.90 -88.04 -2.80
N GLU A 67 44.05 -87.99 -1.48
CA GLU A 67 43.91 -89.20 -0.63
C GLU A 67 43.83 -88.96 0.89
N GLU A 68 43.08 -89.88 1.50
CA GLU A 68 43.15 -90.43 2.87
C GLU A 68 42.98 -89.57 4.16
N ASN A 69 41.77 -89.69 4.70
CA ASN A 69 41.33 -89.61 6.11
C ASN A 69 42.38 -89.44 7.24
N LYS A 70 42.15 -88.43 8.10
CA LYS A 70 42.12 -88.62 9.58
C LYS A 70 40.98 -87.80 10.23
N PRO A 71 40.22 -88.37 11.19
CA PRO A 71 39.13 -87.66 11.85
C PRO A 71 39.66 -86.75 12.97
N PHE A 72 39.16 -85.51 13.05
CA PHE A 72 39.30 -84.69 14.25
C PHE A 72 37.95 -84.61 14.97
N LEU A 73 37.90 -85.19 16.18
CA LEU A 73 36.74 -85.14 17.06
C LEU A 73 36.39 -83.69 17.43
N GLY A 74 35.10 -83.42 17.68
CA GLY A 74 34.71 -82.32 18.55
C GLY A 74 33.73 -81.28 18.02
N TYR A 75 32.72 -81.65 17.24
CA TYR A 75 31.53 -80.80 17.09
C TYR A 75 30.24 -81.62 17.20
N THR A 76 29.55 -81.52 18.33
CA THR A 76 28.16 -81.97 18.45
C THR A 76 27.25 -80.93 17.80
N PRO A 77 26.38 -81.30 16.85
CA PRO A 77 25.32 -80.40 16.40
C PRO A 77 24.44 -80.03 17.59
N ARG A 78 24.13 -78.74 17.77
CA ARG A 78 23.01 -78.36 18.64
C ARG A 78 21.70 -78.86 18.02
N ASP A 79 20.79 -79.28 18.90
CA ASP A 79 19.50 -79.84 18.54
C ASP A 79 18.71 -78.91 17.59
N PRO A 80 18.10 -79.41 16.50
CA PRO A 80 17.27 -78.59 15.62
C PRO A 80 16.13 -77.87 16.36
N GLU A 81 15.61 -78.50 17.41
CA GLU A 81 14.50 -78.01 18.23
C GLU A 81 14.89 -76.75 19.04
N GLN A 82 16.13 -76.70 19.54
CA GLN A 82 16.65 -75.51 20.24
C GLN A 82 16.88 -74.33 19.27
N ARG A 83 17.26 -74.62 18.02
CA ARG A 83 17.41 -73.60 16.95
C ARG A 83 16.07 -72.96 16.57
N THR A 84 14.98 -73.75 16.60
CA THR A 84 13.63 -73.22 16.36
C THR A 84 13.12 -72.36 17.50
N ASP A 85 13.36 -72.74 18.75
CA ASP A 85 12.94 -71.96 19.93
C ASP A 85 13.67 -70.62 20.04
N ASP A 86 15.00 -70.60 19.85
CA ASP A 86 15.79 -69.36 19.82
C ASP A 86 15.28 -68.41 18.72
N ALA A 87 15.01 -68.93 17.52
CA ALA A 87 14.48 -68.14 16.41
C ALA A 87 13.06 -67.61 16.67
N VAL A 88 12.18 -68.41 17.30
CA VAL A 88 10.82 -68.00 17.69
C VAL A 88 10.86 -66.94 18.80
N PHE A 89 11.76 -67.08 19.78
CA PHE A 89 11.96 -66.12 20.86
C PHE A 89 12.49 -64.78 20.32
N VAL A 90 13.52 -64.82 19.47
CA VAL A 90 14.06 -63.62 18.80
C VAL A 90 12.99 -62.94 17.94
N ARG A 91 12.20 -63.69 17.16
CA ARG A 91 11.11 -63.15 16.35
C ARG A 91 10.02 -62.49 17.20
N ARG A 92 9.58 -63.11 18.30
CA ARG A 92 8.61 -62.51 19.24
C ARG A 92 9.15 -61.25 19.92
N THR A 93 10.44 -61.23 20.27
CA THR A 93 11.08 -60.09 20.94
C THR A 93 11.25 -58.92 19.99
N LEU A 94 11.71 -59.16 18.75
CA LEU A 94 11.73 -58.16 17.67
C LEU A 94 10.34 -57.62 17.38
N GLN A 95 9.33 -58.48 17.23
CA GLN A 95 7.94 -58.05 17.00
C GLN A 95 7.41 -57.17 18.13
N LYS A 96 7.64 -57.53 19.40
CA LYS A 96 7.28 -56.68 20.55
C LYS A 96 7.99 -55.33 20.51
N ASN A 97 9.31 -55.30 20.28
CA ASN A 97 10.08 -54.06 20.27
C ASN A 97 9.68 -53.13 19.11
N VAL A 98 9.37 -53.69 17.93
CA VAL A 98 8.82 -52.94 16.79
C VAL A 98 7.43 -52.36 17.12
N VAL A 99 6.54 -53.14 17.72
CA VAL A 99 5.20 -52.67 18.14
C VAL A 99 5.30 -51.55 19.18
N TRP A 100 6.15 -51.68 20.21
CA TRP A 100 6.37 -50.62 21.19
C TRP A 100 7.00 -49.37 20.57
N GLY A 101 7.93 -49.53 19.62
CA GLY A 101 8.50 -48.40 18.86
C GLY A 101 7.45 -47.65 18.03
N ILE A 102 6.56 -48.37 17.34
CA ILE A 102 5.45 -47.78 16.57
C ILE A 102 4.46 -47.06 17.49
N LEU A 103 4.08 -47.67 18.62
CA LEU A 103 3.17 -47.05 19.60
C LEU A 103 3.77 -45.78 20.22
N GLY A 104 5.07 -45.78 20.54
CA GLY A 104 5.78 -44.59 21.03
C GLY A 104 5.90 -43.49 19.98
N PHE A 105 6.10 -43.84 18.71
CA PHE A 105 6.12 -42.87 17.61
C PHE A 105 4.75 -42.23 17.38
N ILE A 106 3.68 -43.03 17.44
CA ILE A 106 2.29 -42.55 17.32
C ILE A 106 1.93 -41.63 18.51
N SER A 107 2.24 -42.01 19.75
CA SER A 107 1.92 -41.16 20.92
C SER A 107 2.71 -39.85 20.90
N SER A 108 4.01 -39.90 20.56
CA SER A 108 4.84 -38.71 20.36
C SER A 108 4.28 -37.79 19.27
N SER A 109 3.87 -38.36 18.14
CA SER A 109 3.26 -37.60 17.03
C SER A 109 1.94 -36.95 17.46
N LEU A 110 1.06 -37.67 18.15
CA LEU A 110 -0.20 -37.13 18.67
C LEU A 110 0.04 -36.00 19.67
N ILE A 111 1.00 -36.16 20.60
CA ILE A 111 1.40 -35.12 21.55
C ILE A 111 1.92 -33.89 20.79
N PHE A 112 2.81 -34.07 19.82
CA PHE A 112 3.34 -32.98 18.98
C PHE A 112 2.23 -32.23 18.22
N PHE A 113 1.30 -32.94 17.57
CA PHE A 113 0.18 -32.33 16.88
C PHE A 113 -0.81 -31.62 17.83
N THR A 114 -1.06 -32.15 19.04
CA THR A 114 -1.86 -31.43 20.04
C THR A 114 -1.16 -30.17 20.55
N ILE A 115 0.15 -30.20 20.77
CA ILE A 115 0.94 -29.01 21.14
C ILE A 115 0.91 -27.96 20.02
N LEU A 116 1.04 -28.36 18.75
CA LEU A 116 0.90 -27.45 17.61
C LEU A 116 -0.51 -26.87 17.51
N PHE A 117 -1.55 -27.68 17.72
CA PHE A 117 -2.94 -27.23 17.70
C PHE A 117 -3.25 -26.24 18.82
N ILE A 118 -2.79 -26.52 20.05
CA ILE A 118 -2.92 -25.62 21.20
C ILE A 118 -2.13 -24.33 20.97
N SER A 119 -0.87 -24.42 20.53
CA SER A 119 -0.03 -23.25 20.22
C SER A 119 -0.66 -22.35 19.14
N ARG A 120 -1.22 -22.95 18.09
CA ARG A 120 -1.93 -22.20 17.03
C ARG A 120 -3.19 -21.52 17.57
N ARG A 121 -4.01 -22.24 18.35
CA ARG A 121 -5.25 -21.71 18.95
C ARG A 121 -4.98 -20.59 19.95
N SER A 122 -3.86 -20.63 20.68
CA SER A 122 -3.41 -19.56 21.56
C SER A 122 -2.92 -18.32 20.79
N GLY A 123 -2.42 -18.48 19.57
CA GLY A 123 -2.06 -17.36 18.68
C GLY A 123 -3.28 -16.58 18.17
N ASP A 124 -4.39 -17.27 17.91
CA ASP A 124 -5.62 -16.66 17.35
C ASP A 124 -6.51 -15.98 18.43
N ALA A 125 -6.28 -16.25 19.72
CA ALA A 125 -7.14 -15.80 20.82
C ALA A 125 -6.93 -14.33 21.26
N ALA A 126 -5.82 -13.70 20.85
CA ALA A 126 -5.58 -12.27 21.04
C ALA A 126 -6.28 -11.47 19.92
N ALA A 127 -7.62 -11.54 19.87
CA ALA A 127 -8.43 -10.78 18.94
C ALA A 127 -8.18 -9.27 19.15
N ARG A 128 -7.36 -8.66 18.28
CA ARG A 128 -7.13 -7.22 18.28
C ARG A 128 -8.47 -6.51 18.13
N PRO A 129 -8.74 -5.41 18.85
CA PRO A 129 -9.98 -4.67 18.68
C PRO A 129 -10.12 -4.27 17.21
N GLN A 130 -11.23 -4.68 16.60
CA GLN A 130 -11.48 -4.42 15.18
C GLN A 130 -11.76 -2.93 15.01
N LEU A 131 -10.74 -2.20 14.59
CA LEU A 131 -10.89 -0.78 14.26
C LEU A 131 -11.79 -0.65 13.03
N LEU A 132 -12.70 0.31 13.09
CA LEU A 132 -13.51 0.68 11.95
C LEU A 132 -12.66 1.51 10.97
N PRO A 133 -12.94 1.52 9.65
CA PRO A 133 -12.29 2.44 8.73
C PRO A 133 -12.86 3.85 8.91
N GLY A 134 -12.06 4.90 8.66
CA GLY A 134 -12.50 6.30 8.75
C GLY A 134 -13.78 6.61 7.97
N GLN A 135 -13.99 5.96 6.82
CA GLN A 135 -15.20 6.11 6.00
C GLN A 135 -16.49 5.67 6.71
N SER A 136 -16.42 4.81 7.72
CA SER A 136 -17.59 4.37 8.50
C SER A 136 -18.14 5.42 9.49
N PHE A 137 -17.44 6.54 9.66
CA PHE A 137 -17.97 7.69 10.39
C PHE A 137 -19.03 8.45 9.58
N TRP A 138 -19.00 8.32 8.24
CA TRP A 138 -19.97 8.95 7.35
C TRP A 138 -21.28 8.17 7.29
N PRO A 139 -22.42 8.84 7.06
CA PRO A 139 -23.66 8.20 6.65
C PRO A 139 -23.50 7.55 5.26
N TYR A 140 -24.51 6.83 4.81
CA TYR A 140 -24.63 6.48 3.40
C TYR A 140 -24.76 7.77 2.57
N ILE A 141 -23.84 7.96 1.62
CA ILE A 141 -23.87 9.06 0.65
C ILE A 141 -24.40 8.50 -0.67
N PRO A 142 -25.57 8.92 -1.16
CA PRO A 142 -26.09 8.49 -2.45
C PRO A 142 -25.15 8.84 -3.61
N GLU A 143 -25.19 8.04 -4.67
CA GLU A 143 -24.58 8.38 -5.95
C GLU A 143 -25.68 8.71 -6.97
N TYR A 144 -25.44 9.73 -7.79
CA TYR A 144 -26.37 10.20 -8.82
C TYR A 144 -25.63 10.56 -10.11
N LYS A 145 -26.39 10.67 -11.21
CA LYS A 145 -25.85 11.12 -12.49
C LYS A 145 -26.03 12.62 -12.65
N ARG A 146 -24.94 13.35 -12.92
CA ARG A 146 -24.97 14.78 -13.23
C ARG A 146 -24.52 15.02 -14.67
N VAL A 147 -25.25 15.85 -15.40
CA VAL A 147 -24.79 16.43 -16.66
C VAL A 147 -24.02 17.70 -16.34
N PHE A 148 -22.81 17.87 -16.87
CA PHE A 148 -22.10 19.14 -16.76
C PHE A 148 -22.70 20.16 -17.74
N VAL A 149 -22.89 21.41 -17.29
CA VAL A 149 -23.57 22.48 -18.03
C VAL A 149 -22.71 23.74 -18.05
N ASP A 150 -23.02 24.66 -18.95
CA ASP A 150 -22.35 25.97 -18.99
C ASP A 150 -22.90 26.91 -17.91
N ASP A 151 -22.42 26.71 -16.69
CA ASP A 151 -22.78 27.49 -15.51
C ASP A 151 -22.11 28.89 -15.53
N LYS A 152 -22.65 29.80 -16.34
CA LYS A 152 -22.11 31.16 -16.56
C LYS A 152 -21.83 31.95 -15.27
N ASP A 153 -22.67 31.78 -14.24
CA ASP A 153 -22.61 32.58 -13.01
C ASP A 153 -21.42 32.14 -12.13
N TRP A 154 -21.01 30.87 -12.23
CA TRP A 154 -19.80 30.35 -11.58
C TRP A 154 -18.50 30.82 -12.26
N LYS A 155 -18.58 31.27 -13.52
CA LYS A 155 -17.50 31.89 -14.29
C LYS A 155 -17.39 33.41 -14.06
N ASP A 156 -18.34 34.02 -13.35
CA ASP A 156 -18.28 35.45 -13.02
C ASP A 156 -17.11 35.75 -12.08
N ALA A 157 -16.37 36.82 -12.37
CA ALA A 157 -15.30 37.35 -11.54
C ALA A 157 -15.78 38.48 -10.60
N GLY A 158 -17.03 38.95 -10.79
CA GLY A 158 -17.70 39.94 -9.97
C GLY A 158 -18.50 39.35 -8.79
N GLU A 159 -19.45 40.15 -8.32
CA GLU A 159 -20.21 39.92 -7.08
C GLU A 159 -21.04 38.63 -7.10
N VAL A 160 -21.61 38.23 -8.25
CA VAL A 160 -22.43 37.02 -8.33
C VAL A 160 -21.55 35.79 -8.14
N GLY A 161 -20.40 35.76 -8.82
CA GLY A 161 -19.40 34.72 -8.63
C GLY A 161 -18.86 34.72 -7.19
N ASP A 162 -18.58 35.88 -6.61
CA ASP A 162 -18.05 35.98 -5.24
C ASP A 162 -19.01 35.39 -4.20
N VAL A 163 -20.32 35.64 -4.33
CA VAL A 163 -21.35 35.04 -3.47
C VAL A 163 -21.43 33.52 -3.66
N LEU A 164 -21.39 33.03 -4.91
CA LEU A 164 -21.45 31.58 -5.20
C LEU A 164 -20.23 30.84 -4.64
N TRP A 165 -19.03 31.34 -4.88
CA TRP A 165 -17.79 30.73 -4.41
C TRP A 165 -17.61 30.81 -2.88
N HIS A 166 -18.11 31.88 -2.25
CA HIS A 166 -18.12 31.99 -0.78
C HIS A 166 -19.09 30.97 -0.14
N ASN A 167 -20.31 30.85 -0.68
CA ASN A 167 -21.34 29.97 -0.15
C ASN A 167 -21.10 28.48 -0.48
N LEU A 168 -20.19 28.16 -1.39
CA LEU A 168 -19.82 26.78 -1.77
C LEU A 168 -19.12 26.01 -0.63
N LEU A 169 -18.45 26.73 0.29
CA LEU A 169 -17.88 26.11 1.49
C LEU A 169 -18.98 25.97 2.55
N PRO A 170 -19.22 24.77 3.11
CA PRO A 170 -20.21 24.59 4.16
C PRO A 170 -19.80 25.37 5.42
N ILE A 171 -20.79 25.80 6.22
CA ILE A 171 -20.57 26.36 7.55
C ILE A 171 -19.77 25.35 8.39
N GLY A 172 -18.67 25.82 8.98
CA GLY A 172 -17.65 25.00 9.66
C GLY A 172 -16.46 24.63 8.80
N GLU A 173 -16.40 25.09 7.55
CA GLU A 173 -15.25 24.95 6.62
C GLU A 173 -14.85 23.48 6.36
N GLY A 174 -15.76 22.54 6.61
CA GLY A 174 -15.52 21.10 6.48
C GLY A 174 -14.69 20.46 7.59
N TYR A 175 -14.45 21.18 8.70
CA TYR A 175 -13.81 20.64 9.90
C TYR A 175 -14.83 19.95 10.81
N VAL A 176 -14.55 18.68 11.14
CA VAL A 176 -15.44 17.82 11.95
C VAL A 176 -14.68 17.31 13.17
N PRO A 177 -15.19 17.47 14.41
CA PRO A 177 -14.62 16.86 15.60
C PRO A 177 -15.10 15.40 15.71
N ILE A 178 -14.16 14.46 15.66
CA ILE A 178 -14.48 13.02 15.73
C ILE A 178 -14.14 12.52 17.14
N PRO A 179 -15.11 12.04 17.93
CA PRO A 179 -14.86 11.50 19.26
C PRO A 179 -14.19 10.12 19.18
N PHE A 180 -13.20 9.89 20.04
CA PHE A 180 -12.40 8.65 20.09
C PHE A 180 -11.88 8.18 18.70
N PRO A 181 -11.20 9.04 17.92
CA PRO A 181 -10.93 8.80 16.49
C PRO A 181 -10.05 7.57 16.22
N ARG A 182 -9.29 7.14 17.23
CA ARG A 182 -8.55 5.85 17.24
C ARG A 182 -9.47 4.65 16.90
N LYS A 183 -10.75 4.69 17.28
CA LYS A 183 -11.78 3.67 16.95
C LYS A 183 -11.99 3.53 15.44
N TYR A 184 -11.79 4.61 14.69
CA TYR A 184 -11.98 4.71 13.25
C TYR A 184 -10.66 4.61 12.45
N ALA A 185 -9.59 4.09 13.08
CA ALA A 185 -8.25 3.95 12.51
C ALA A 185 -7.67 5.25 11.92
N LEU A 186 -8.18 6.42 12.33
CA LEU A 186 -7.67 7.72 11.91
C LEU A 186 -6.30 8.01 12.57
N PRO A 187 -5.39 8.76 11.94
CA PRO A 187 -4.13 9.22 12.56
C PRO A 187 -4.40 10.34 13.58
N GLU A 188 -3.41 10.68 14.41
CA GLU A 188 -3.52 11.78 15.40
C GLU A 188 -3.72 13.14 14.70
N SER A 189 -4.62 13.95 15.24
CA SER A 189 -4.98 15.28 14.73
C SER A 189 -5.17 16.28 15.88
N ALA A 190 -5.43 17.54 15.54
CA ALA A 190 -5.57 18.63 16.51
C ALA A 190 -6.71 18.36 17.52
N PRO A 191 -6.51 18.59 18.83
CA PRO A 191 -7.55 18.40 19.83
C PRO A 191 -8.70 19.38 19.64
N PHE A 192 -9.94 18.93 19.87
CA PHE A 192 -11.10 19.81 19.85
C PHE A 192 -11.31 20.45 21.24
N GLU A 193 -11.14 21.77 21.33
CA GLU A 193 -11.31 22.50 22.58
C GLU A 193 -12.76 22.46 23.09
N GLY A 194 -12.94 22.29 24.40
CA GLY A 194 -14.26 22.34 25.05
C GLY A 194 -15.09 21.05 25.05
N ASN A 195 -14.59 19.91 24.53
CA ASN A 195 -15.32 18.64 24.51
C ASN A 195 -14.62 17.51 25.31
N PRO A 196 -15.30 16.83 26.26
CA PRO A 196 -14.69 15.80 27.12
C PRO A 196 -14.31 14.47 26.43
N ASP A 197 -14.84 14.15 25.25
CA ASP A 197 -14.74 12.82 24.62
C ASP A 197 -13.42 12.55 23.86
N LYS A 198 -12.34 13.27 24.20
CA LYS A 198 -11.05 13.23 23.50
C LYS A 198 -11.22 13.37 21.98
N ALA A 199 -12.11 14.27 21.57
CA ALA A 199 -12.38 14.52 20.16
C ALA A 199 -11.17 15.22 19.52
N GLU A 200 -10.85 14.83 18.29
CA GLU A 200 -9.83 15.48 17.47
C GLU A 200 -10.51 16.01 16.20
N VAL A 201 -10.07 17.16 15.68
CA VAL A 201 -10.65 17.83 14.52
C VAL A 201 -10.02 17.31 13.23
N TYR A 202 -10.83 16.97 12.24
CA TYR A 202 -10.38 16.51 10.92
C TYR A 202 -10.95 17.40 9.81
N ALA A 203 -10.09 17.75 8.84
CA ALA A 203 -10.51 18.43 7.62
C ALA A 203 -11.08 17.44 6.60
N THR A 204 -12.19 17.80 5.98
CA THR A 204 -12.80 16.98 4.93
C THR A 204 -12.16 17.23 3.57
N SER A 205 -11.70 16.16 2.92
CA SER A 205 -10.95 16.23 1.65
C SER A 205 -11.71 16.95 0.51
N SER A 206 -13.03 16.74 0.38
CA SER A 206 -13.83 17.45 -0.64
C SER A 206 -13.87 18.95 -0.36
N VAL A 207 -14.14 19.38 0.87
CA VAL A 207 -14.16 20.81 1.23
C VAL A 207 -12.79 21.46 1.08
N HIS A 208 -11.70 20.76 1.44
CA HIS A 208 -10.35 21.28 1.24
C HIS A 208 -10.01 21.45 -0.26
N GLN A 209 -10.52 20.57 -1.14
CA GLN A 209 -10.42 20.76 -2.60
C GLN A 209 -11.22 22.00 -3.06
N LEU A 210 -12.44 22.21 -2.55
CA LEU A 210 -13.23 23.41 -2.88
C LEU A 210 -12.55 24.70 -2.38
N HIS A 211 -11.98 24.69 -1.17
CA HIS A 211 -11.17 25.80 -0.65
C HIS A 211 -9.95 26.06 -1.54
N CYS A 212 -9.22 25.03 -1.97
CA CYS A 212 -8.11 25.18 -2.91
C CYS A 212 -8.53 25.84 -4.23
N LEU A 213 -9.70 25.50 -4.78
CA LEU A 213 -10.23 26.12 -6.00
C LEU A 213 -10.60 27.60 -5.78
N ALA A 214 -11.31 27.91 -4.68
CA ALA A 214 -11.68 29.28 -4.32
C ALA A 214 -10.45 30.16 -4.07
N THR A 215 -9.44 29.63 -3.37
CA THR A 215 -8.16 30.30 -3.13
C THR A 215 -7.40 30.60 -4.43
N ILE A 216 -7.39 29.66 -5.39
CA ILE A 216 -6.81 29.91 -6.72
C ILE A 216 -7.59 30.99 -7.48
N ARG A 217 -8.93 31.00 -7.41
CA ARG A 217 -9.77 32.05 -8.02
C ARG A 217 -9.45 33.43 -7.47
N GLU A 218 -9.34 33.58 -6.14
CA GLU A 218 -9.00 34.88 -5.55
C GLU A 218 -7.57 35.33 -5.89
N MET A 219 -6.60 34.41 -6.01
CA MET A 219 -5.27 34.77 -6.52
C MET A 219 -5.33 35.33 -7.94
N ILE A 220 -6.08 34.70 -8.85
CA ILE A 220 -6.26 35.17 -10.23
C ILE A 220 -6.88 36.57 -10.24
N LYS A 221 -7.96 36.78 -9.47
CA LYS A 221 -8.60 38.09 -9.33
C LYS A 221 -7.65 39.16 -8.79
N SER A 222 -6.81 38.84 -7.80
CA SER A 222 -5.79 39.78 -7.32
C SER A 222 -4.77 40.13 -8.40
N TYR A 223 -4.32 39.16 -9.21
CA TYR A 223 -3.44 39.46 -10.35
C TYR A 223 -4.11 40.37 -11.39
N ASP A 224 -5.36 40.08 -11.77
CA ASP A 224 -6.12 40.89 -12.73
C ASP A 224 -6.34 42.34 -12.23
N ARG A 225 -6.54 42.52 -10.92
CA ARG A 225 -6.67 43.84 -10.27
C ARG A 225 -5.32 44.50 -9.93
N SER A 226 -4.18 43.87 -10.22
CA SER A 226 -2.83 44.30 -9.80
C SER A 226 -2.68 44.50 -8.27
N GLU A 227 -3.41 43.69 -7.50
CA GLU A 227 -3.37 43.65 -6.04
C GLU A 227 -2.35 42.61 -5.53
N VAL A 228 -1.93 42.75 -4.27
CA VAL A 228 -1.18 41.69 -3.58
C VAL A 228 -2.16 40.59 -3.17
N PRO A 229 -2.00 39.33 -3.63
CA PRO A 229 -2.88 38.24 -3.23
C PRO A 229 -2.82 37.98 -1.72
N ALA A 230 -3.96 37.64 -1.11
CA ALA A 230 -4.05 37.27 0.31
C ALA A 230 -3.18 36.04 0.65
N TYR A 231 -2.91 35.19 -0.34
CA TYR A 231 -2.10 33.98 -0.23
C TYR A 231 -0.90 34.03 -1.17
N GLY A 232 0.30 33.76 -0.65
CA GLY A 232 1.52 33.70 -1.44
C GLY A 232 1.55 32.52 -2.43
N SER A 233 2.39 32.62 -3.47
CA SER A 233 2.52 31.62 -4.54
C SER A 233 2.85 30.20 -4.06
N GLY A 234 3.53 30.04 -2.92
CA GLY A 234 3.77 28.74 -2.30
C GLY A 234 2.47 28.01 -1.91
N HIS A 235 1.44 28.75 -1.49
CA HIS A 235 0.12 28.22 -1.22
C HIS A 235 -0.57 27.77 -2.52
N ALA A 236 -0.41 28.52 -3.61
CA ALA A 236 -0.94 28.16 -4.93
C ALA A 236 -0.41 26.79 -5.42
N TYR A 237 0.91 26.58 -5.32
CA TYR A 237 1.53 25.30 -5.69
C TYR A 237 1.11 24.15 -4.77
N HIS A 238 0.85 24.41 -3.49
CA HIS A 238 0.25 23.44 -2.58
C HIS A 238 -1.15 23.03 -3.05
N CYS A 239 -2.04 24.00 -3.29
CA CYS A 239 -3.39 23.78 -3.81
C CYS A 239 -3.38 22.98 -5.12
N LEU A 240 -2.54 23.35 -6.08
CA LEU A 240 -2.42 22.64 -7.36
C LEU A 240 -2.01 21.18 -7.18
N ASN A 241 -1.03 20.88 -6.32
CA ASN A 241 -0.65 19.50 -6.04
C ASN A 241 -1.70 18.73 -5.21
N TYR A 242 -2.45 19.40 -4.34
CA TYR A 242 -3.56 18.79 -3.59
C TYR A 242 -4.71 18.41 -4.52
N LEU A 243 -5.15 19.34 -5.38
CA LEU A 243 -6.18 19.11 -6.40
C LEU A 243 -5.79 18.00 -7.38
N ARG A 244 -4.53 17.97 -7.83
CA ARG A 244 -3.99 16.87 -8.66
C ARG A 244 -4.16 15.50 -7.98
N GLN A 245 -3.90 15.40 -6.68
CA GLN A 245 -4.09 14.16 -5.92
C GLN A 245 -5.58 13.81 -5.78
N GLY A 246 -6.46 14.79 -5.58
CA GLY A 246 -7.91 14.61 -5.58
C GLY A 246 -8.43 14.02 -6.90
N VAL A 247 -8.06 14.63 -8.03
CA VAL A 247 -8.42 14.17 -9.39
C VAL A 247 -7.93 12.74 -9.65
N LEU A 248 -6.66 12.43 -9.31
CA LEU A 248 -6.12 11.08 -9.47
C LEU A 248 -6.72 10.05 -8.50
N CYS A 249 -7.24 10.47 -7.36
CA CYS A 249 -7.92 9.61 -6.40
C CYS A 249 -9.38 9.33 -6.80
N ALA A 250 -10.07 10.31 -7.39
CA ALA A 250 -11.40 10.15 -7.95
C ALA A 250 -11.39 9.35 -9.27
N ALA A 251 -10.39 9.60 -10.12
CA ALA A 251 -10.15 8.91 -11.39
C ALA A 251 -11.42 8.79 -12.26
N ASP A 252 -12.09 9.92 -12.52
CA ASP A 252 -13.27 9.94 -13.39
C ASP A 252 -12.92 9.39 -14.79
N THR A 253 -13.72 8.44 -15.25
CA THR A 253 -13.55 7.73 -16.53
C THR A 253 -14.63 8.07 -17.55
N THR A 254 -15.42 9.12 -17.28
CA THR A 254 -16.43 9.65 -18.18
C THR A 254 -15.80 10.10 -19.50
N PHE A 255 -16.33 9.62 -20.63
CA PHE A 255 -15.91 10.08 -21.96
C PHE A 255 -16.57 11.40 -22.32
N GLU A 256 -15.76 12.42 -22.57
CA GLU A 256 -16.19 13.68 -23.17
C GLU A 256 -16.21 13.59 -24.70
N TYR A 257 -17.06 14.38 -25.34
CA TYR A 257 -17.17 14.47 -26.80
C TYR A 257 -16.91 15.89 -27.29
N GLY A 258 -16.34 16.00 -28.48
CA GLY A 258 -16.03 17.30 -29.08
C GLY A 258 -17.28 18.00 -29.57
N HIS A 259 -17.55 19.20 -29.05
CA HIS A 259 -18.60 20.08 -29.56
C HIS A 259 -18.12 20.80 -30.81
N PRO A 260 -18.93 20.84 -31.90
CA PRO A 260 -18.55 21.50 -33.14
C PRO A 260 -18.64 23.04 -32.98
N VAL A 261 -17.51 23.72 -33.02
CA VAL A 261 -17.39 25.18 -32.89
C VAL A 261 -16.84 25.77 -34.19
N TRP A 262 -17.40 26.90 -34.64
CA TRP A 262 -16.88 27.62 -35.81
C TRP A 262 -15.69 28.51 -35.43
N ASN A 263 -14.51 28.24 -35.98
CA ASN A 263 -13.35 29.10 -35.80
C ASN A 263 -13.41 30.27 -36.82
N VAL A 264 -13.69 31.48 -36.32
CA VAL A 264 -13.84 32.69 -37.17
C VAL A 264 -12.53 33.08 -37.85
N GLU A 265 -11.39 33.00 -37.15
CA GLU A 265 -10.08 33.39 -37.67
C GLU A 265 -9.61 32.46 -38.78
N LYS A 266 -9.72 31.15 -38.54
CA LYS A 266 -9.22 30.09 -39.43
C LYS A 266 -10.26 29.63 -40.46
N LYS A 267 -11.52 30.07 -40.33
CA LYS A 267 -12.65 29.80 -41.22
C LYS A 267 -12.95 28.30 -41.43
N PHE A 268 -12.87 27.51 -40.37
CA PHE A 268 -13.25 26.08 -40.40
C PHE A 268 -13.91 25.61 -39.09
N MET A 269 -14.61 24.48 -39.15
CA MET A 269 -15.21 23.82 -37.99
C MET A 269 -14.16 23.07 -37.17
N GLN A 270 -13.96 23.49 -35.92
CA GLN A 270 -13.12 22.79 -34.94
C GLN A 270 -13.99 22.03 -33.92
N TYR A 271 -13.37 21.17 -33.12
CA TYR A 271 -14.03 20.45 -32.04
C TYR A 271 -13.43 20.86 -30.69
N GLU A 272 -14.28 21.19 -29.72
CA GLU A 272 -13.89 21.60 -28.37
C GLU A 272 -14.37 20.57 -27.34
N PHE A 273 -13.47 20.15 -26.45
CA PHE A 273 -13.75 19.18 -25.39
C PHE A 273 -13.84 19.94 -24.07
N SER A 274 -15.06 20.31 -23.69
CA SER A 274 -15.36 21.20 -22.57
C SER A 274 -16.09 20.50 -21.41
N GLY A 275 -16.24 19.17 -21.44
CA GLY A 275 -17.06 18.37 -20.52
C GLY A 275 -18.57 18.60 -20.58
N ILE A 276 -19.04 19.75 -21.10
CA ILE A 276 -20.46 20.10 -21.15
C ILE A 276 -21.26 19.01 -21.89
N GLY A 277 -22.40 18.62 -21.35
CA GLY A 277 -23.26 17.56 -21.91
C GLY A 277 -22.81 16.13 -21.63
N ALA A 278 -21.60 15.90 -21.10
CA ALA A 278 -21.19 14.58 -20.62
C ALA A 278 -21.92 14.22 -19.30
N VAL A 279 -22.13 12.91 -19.07
CA VAL A 279 -22.87 12.38 -17.91
C VAL A 279 -21.89 11.74 -16.94
N HIS A 280 -21.66 12.39 -15.81
CA HIS A 280 -20.76 11.96 -14.74
C HIS A 280 -21.51 11.20 -13.65
N GLN A 281 -20.83 10.31 -12.94
CA GLN A 281 -21.33 9.65 -11.73
C GLN A 281 -20.74 10.35 -10.50
N CYS A 282 -21.59 11.01 -9.72
CA CYS A 282 -21.18 11.87 -8.61
C CYS A 282 -21.76 11.35 -7.29
N ARG A 283 -21.05 11.60 -6.18
CA ARG A 283 -21.64 11.53 -4.84
C ARG A 283 -22.54 12.75 -4.64
N ASP A 284 -23.68 12.56 -3.96
CA ASP A 284 -24.57 13.67 -3.64
C ASP A 284 -23.88 14.67 -2.69
N TRP A 285 -23.66 15.88 -3.22
CA TRP A 285 -23.06 16.96 -2.46
C TRP A 285 -23.98 17.43 -1.34
N ASN A 286 -25.29 17.44 -1.53
CA ASN A 286 -26.22 17.96 -0.53
C ASN A 286 -26.20 17.08 0.74
N THR A 287 -26.18 15.75 0.58
CA THR A 287 -25.97 14.80 1.69
C THR A 287 -24.63 15.01 2.41
N VAL A 288 -23.56 15.33 1.67
CA VAL A 288 -22.23 15.61 2.24
C VAL A 288 -22.24 16.92 3.03
N GLU A 289 -22.78 17.99 2.45
CA GLU A 289 -22.91 19.31 3.06
C GLU A 289 -23.77 19.28 4.33
N GLU A 290 -24.95 18.66 4.28
CA GLU A 290 -25.84 18.52 5.45
C GLU A 290 -25.12 17.79 6.60
N PHE A 291 -24.42 16.69 6.31
CA PHE A 291 -23.66 15.96 7.32
C PHE A 291 -22.55 16.85 7.94
N LEU A 292 -21.81 17.58 7.12
CA LEU A 292 -20.72 18.44 7.57
C LEU A 292 -21.22 19.60 8.43
N VAL A 293 -22.26 20.30 7.99
CA VAL A 293 -22.88 21.37 8.77
C VAL A 293 -23.41 20.83 10.09
N ASN A 294 -24.08 19.68 10.11
CA ASN A 294 -24.61 19.10 11.35
C ASN A 294 -23.54 18.56 12.32
N ASN A 295 -22.30 18.33 11.85
CA ASN A 295 -21.18 17.82 12.66
C ASN A 295 -19.97 18.78 12.66
N ARG A 296 -20.19 20.08 12.44
CA ARG A 296 -19.11 21.07 12.32
C ARG A 296 -18.38 21.38 13.62
N ALA A 297 -17.10 21.73 13.51
CA ALA A 297 -16.27 22.19 14.63
C ALA A 297 -16.47 23.69 14.97
N SER A 298 -17.02 24.50 14.06
CA SER A 298 -17.30 25.93 14.29
C SER A 298 -18.43 26.44 13.40
N ASP A 299 -18.89 27.68 13.65
CA ASP A 299 -19.84 28.40 12.79
C ASP A 299 -19.15 29.32 11.74
N LYS A 300 -17.82 29.19 11.54
CA LYS A 300 -17.10 29.99 10.54
C LYS A 300 -17.46 29.55 9.13
N GLN A 301 -17.63 30.50 8.22
CA GLN A 301 -17.75 30.26 6.79
C GLN A 301 -16.91 31.32 6.07
N SER A 302 -15.68 30.99 5.68
CA SER A 302 -14.89 31.84 4.80
C SER A 302 -13.89 31.06 3.96
N ILE A 303 -13.47 31.70 2.87
CA ILE A 303 -12.33 31.25 2.07
C ILE A 303 -11.02 31.64 2.76
N ASN A 304 -11.04 32.72 3.57
CA ASN A 304 -9.89 33.33 4.26
C ASN A 304 -9.81 33.01 5.76
#